data_AF-A0A535VY33-F1
#
_entry.id   AF-A0A535VY33-F1
#
_cell.length_a   1.000
_cell.length_b   1.000
_cell.length_c   1.000
_cell.angle_alpha   90.00
_cell.angle_beta   90.00
_cell.angle_gamma   90.00
#
_symmetry.space_group_name_H-M   'P 1'
#
loop_
_entity.id
_entity.type
_entity.pdbx_description
1 polymer ?
#
loop_
_entity_poly.entity_id
_entity_poly.type
_entity_poly.pdbx_seq_one_letter_code
_entity_poly.pdbx_strand_id
1 'polypeptide(L)'
;PHLGHHKIHEFRWAFIAGLAGVLILYVSGLIAAAILVAAFLVPVLYLVYLYEAQVYRDEPATVLGFTLGGGVVAGIVITVIVRLLHNPITSNPNPLAGTTVDVAALLGFGLLVPLIQEAAKAAPAIFLPNRKDFPETVDGLVFGIAAGLGFSLAETLINFATTLQYLGHVAPANWIYPLTTISVLSPLMQGSATGMIVAAVWRQRLGKLGGREIGAVAMAVVAHIAFTGGSQILSDVSLSPLLILIWQAAVVGAMLIYVRYLLHHALLEEAAHMGFAETVCPSCHMHIVASGFCPNCGMALTAAPTHLKRSRRERKEPTRRGA
;
A
#
# COMPACT_ATOMS: atom_id res chain seq x y z
N PRO A 1 1.27 -11.45 -9.86
CA PRO A 1 0.39 -12.62 -10.05
C PRO A 1 -1.03 -12.20 -10.48
N HIS A 2 -1.44 -12.59 -11.70
CA HIS A 2 -2.82 -12.39 -12.14
C HIS A 2 -3.67 -13.58 -11.69
N LEU A 3 -4.80 -13.30 -11.02
CA LEU A 3 -5.82 -14.32 -10.81
C LEU A 3 -6.38 -14.75 -12.17
N GLY A 4 -6.75 -16.04 -12.30
CA GLY A 4 -7.54 -16.50 -13.45
C GLY A 4 -8.80 -15.65 -13.60
N HIS A 5 -9.21 -15.33 -14.83
CA HIS A 5 -10.28 -14.36 -15.09
C HIS A 5 -11.57 -14.64 -14.31
N HIS A 6 -11.92 -15.92 -14.08
CA HIS A 6 -13.08 -16.31 -13.29
C HIS A 6 -13.02 -15.80 -11.83
N LYS A 7 -11.87 -15.93 -11.17
CA LYS A 7 -11.70 -15.53 -9.76
C LYS A 7 -11.73 -14.02 -9.57
N ILE A 8 -11.33 -13.23 -10.56
CA ILE A 8 -11.42 -11.76 -10.50
C ILE A 8 -12.87 -11.31 -10.35
N HIS A 9 -13.83 -12.01 -10.98
CA HIS A 9 -15.24 -11.68 -10.85
C HIS A 9 -15.76 -11.95 -9.43
N GLU A 10 -15.33 -13.03 -8.79
CA GLU A 10 -15.70 -13.36 -7.41
C GLU A 10 -15.25 -12.28 -6.42
N PHE A 11 -14.01 -11.78 -6.53
CA PHE A 11 -13.53 -10.68 -5.68
C PHE A 11 -14.29 -9.38 -5.89
N ARG A 12 -14.65 -9.06 -7.14
CA ARG A 12 -15.46 -7.87 -7.45
C ARG A 12 -16.85 -7.98 -6.82
N TRP A 13 -17.48 -9.15 -6.90
CA TRP A 13 -18.77 -9.39 -6.26
C TRP A 13 -18.68 -9.36 -4.74
N ALA A 14 -17.64 -9.94 -4.13
CA ALA A 14 -17.42 -9.87 -2.70
C ALA A 14 -17.23 -8.42 -2.21
N PHE A 15 -16.47 -7.61 -2.94
CA PHE A 15 -16.30 -6.19 -2.64
C PHE A 15 -17.61 -5.40 -2.77
N ILE A 16 -18.35 -5.60 -3.86
CA ILE A 16 -19.66 -4.96 -4.07
C ILE A 16 -20.65 -5.38 -2.96
N ALA A 17 -20.69 -6.66 -2.61
CA ALA A 17 -21.55 -7.17 -1.54
C ALA A 17 -21.17 -6.57 -0.18
N GLY A 18 -19.88 -6.42 0.11
CA GLY A 18 -19.40 -5.75 1.30
C GLY A 18 -19.80 -4.27 1.37
N LEU A 19 -19.63 -3.53 0.27
CA LEU A 19 -20.09 -2.13 0.17
C LEU A 19 -21.62 -2.01 0.31
N ALA A 20 -22.37 -2.93 -0.31
CA ALA A 20 -23.82 -2.99 -0.15
C ALA A 20 -24.21 -3.27 1.31
N GLY A 21 -23.50 -4.16 1.99
CA GLY A 21 -23.67 -4.42 3.43
C GLY A 21 -23.44 -3.16 4.28
N VAL A 22 -22.35 -2.42 4.03
CA VAL A 22 -22.09 -1.14 4.71
C VAL A 22 -23.22 -0.14 4.45
N LEU A 23 -23.69 -0.03 3.19
CA LEU A 23 -24.78 0.87 2.82
C LEU A 23 -26.10 0.50 3.51
N ILE A 24 -26.44 -0.79 3.56
CA ILE A 24 -27.66 -1.28 4.23
C ILE A 24 -27.61 -0.94 5.73
N LEU A 25 -26.47 -1.19 6.38
CA LEU A 25 -26.29 -0.85 7.79
C LEU A 25 -26.39 0.67 8.04
N TYR A 26 -25.82 1.46 7.15
CA TYR A 26 -25.90 2.93 7.18
C TYR A 26 -27.35 3.42 7.07
N VAL A 27 -28.10 2.97 6.05
CA VAL A 27 -29.51 3.37 5.83
C VAL A 27 -30.40 2.90 6.98
N SER A 28 -30.06 1.77 7.62
CA SER A 28 -30.77 1.24 8.79
C SER A 28 -30.44 1.98 10.09
N GLY A 29 -29.56 3.00 10.07
CA GLY A 29 -29.13 3.74 11.25
C GLY A 29 -28.12 3.01 12.14
N LEU A 30 -27.65 1.83 11.74
CA LEU A 30 -26.68 1.01 12.47
C LEU A 30 -25.25 1.45 12.17
N ILE A 31 -24.93 2.72 12.44
CA ILE A 31 -23.64 3.34 12.08
C ILE A 31 -22.45 2.61 12.71
N ALA A 32 -22.56 2.17 13.96
CA ALA A 32 -21.52 1.40 14.63
C ALA A 32 -21.18 0.10 13.88
N ALA A 33 -22.21 -0.65 13.47
CA ALA A 33 -22.03 -1.87 12.69
C ALA A 33 -21.47 -1.56 11.29
N ALA A 34 -21.93 -0.49 10.64
CA ALA A 34 -21.43 -0.06 9.34
C ALA A 34 -19.93 0.26 9.39
N ILE A 35 -19.45 0.93 10.44
CA ILE A 35 -18.02 1.24 10.64
C ILE A 35 -17.21 -0.04 10.85
N LEU A 36 -17.70 -0.98 11.65
CA LEU A 36 -17.03 -2.26 11.86
C LEU A 36 -16.90 -3.03 10.53
N VAL A 37 -18.00 -3.20 9.79
CA VAL A 37 -17.96 -3.88 8.49
C VAL A 37 -17.04 -3.15 7.51
N ALA A 38 -17.09 -1.81 7.47
CA ALA A 38 -16.19 -0.99 6.66
C ALA A 38 -14.71 -1.21 7.01
N ALA A 39 -14.35 -1.17 8.29
CA ALA A 39 -12.97 -1.31 8.75
C ALA A 39 -12.36 -2.68 8.36
N PHE A 40 -13.17 -3.74 8.40
CA PHE A 40 -12.72 -5.09 8.05
C PHE A 40 -12.79 -5.41 6.56
N LEU A 41 -13.57 -4.66 5.76
CA LEU A 41 -13.86 -4.98 4.36
C LEU A 41 -12.60 -5.23 3.53
N VAL A 42 -11.72 -4.23 3.41
CA VAL A 42 -10.50 -4.34 2.59
C VAL A 42 -9.46 -5.27 3.21
N PRO A 43 -9.15 -5.21 4.52
CA PRO A 43 -8.21 -6.16 5.14
C PRO A 43 -8.62 -7.62 4.95
N VAL A 44 -9.90 -7.96 5.13
CA VAL A 44 -10.38 -9.33 4.93
C VAL A 44 -10.31 -9.74 3.46
N LEU A 45 -10.74 -8.89 2.54
CA LEU A 45 -10.64 -9.18 1.09
C LEU A 45 -9.19 -9.39 0.66
N TYR A 46 -8.24 -8.64 1.23
CA TYR A 46 -6.83 -8.82 0.95
C TYR A 46 -6.30 -10.17 1.46
N LEU A 47 -6.69 -10.60 2.66
CA LEU A 47 -6.34 -11.92 3.18
C LEU A 47 -6.89 -13.04 2.30
N VAL A 48 -8.16 -12.94 1.90
CA VAL A 48 -8.80 -13.89 0.98
C VAL A 48 -8.09 -13.91 -0.37
N TYR A 49 -7.69 -12.74 -0.89
CA TYR A 49 -6.92 -12.63 -2.14
C TYR A 49 -5.59 -13.37 -2.07
N LEU A 50 -4.81 -13.16 -1.00
CA LEU A 50 -3.51 -13.83 -0.85
C LEU A 50 -3.63 -15.33 -0.67
N TYR A 51 -4.64 -15.78 0.09
CA TYR A 51 -4.94 -17.19 0.25
C TYR A 51 -5.26 -17.84 -1.10
N GLU A 52 -6.14 -17.21 -1.88
CA GLU A 52 -6.60 -17.74 -3.17
C GLU A 52 -5.53 -17.69 -4.26
N ALA A 53 -4.68 -16.66 -4.24
CA ALA A 53 -3.54 -16.53 -5.13
C ALA A 53 -2.41 -17.51 -4.79
N GLN A 54 -2.51 -18.27 -3.69
CA GLN A 54 -1.49 -19.20 -3.19
C GLN A 54 -0.08 -18.62 -3.19
N VAL A 55 0.05 -17.34 -2.82
CA VAL A 55 1.33 -16.61 -2.95
C VAL A 55 2.46 -17.30 -2.19
N TYR A 56 2.15 -17.88 -1.02
CA TYR A 56 3.13 -18.53 -0.14
C TYR A 56 2.69 -19.95 0.21
N ARG A 57 2.81 -20.91 -0.72
CA ARG A 57 2.28 -22.28 -0.54
C ARG A 57 2.71 -23.00 0.75
N ASP A 58 3.91 -22.70 1.27
CA ASP A 58 4.48 -23.46 2.38
C ASP A 58 4.25 -22.83 3.76
N GLU A 59 4.22 -21.49 3.87
CA GLU A 59 4.04 -20.77 5.16
C GLU A 59 3.20 -19.46 5.07
N PRO A 60 1.98 -19.48 4.49
CA PRO A 60 1.25 -18.25 4.22
C PRO A 60 0.70 -17.59 5.49
N ALA A 61 0.19 -18.39 6.43
CA ALA A 61 -0.52 -17.89 7.60
C ALA A 61 0.41 -17.23 8.63
N THR A 62 1.59 -17.81 8.86
CA THR A 62 2.53 -17.30 9.87
C THR A 62 3.14 -15.97 9.44
N VAL A 63 3.59 -15.87 8.18
CA VAL A 63 4.21 -14.65 7.66
C VAL A 63 3.20 -13.52 7.52
N LEU A 64 2.02 -13.84 6.98
CA LEU A 64 0.95 -12.87 6.83
C LEU A 64 0.38 -12.44 8.19
N GLY A 65 0.23 -13.38 9.12
CA GLY A 65 -0.19 -13.11 10.50
C GLY A 65 0.82 -12.25 11.25
N PHE A 66 2.13 -12.48 11.06
CA PHE A 66 3.17 -11.66 11.68
C PHE A 66 3.18 -10.23 11.15
N THR A 67 3.08 -10.07 9.82
CA THR A 67 3.12 -8.75 9.17
C THR A 67 1.85 -7.95 9.43
N LEU A 68 0.66 -8.55 9.26
CA LEU A 68 -0.61 -7.92 9.59
C LEU A 68 -0.74 -7.66 11.08
N GLY A 69 -0.44 -8.66 11.92
CA GLY A 69 -0.50 -8.54 13.38
C GLY A 69 0.49 -7.50 13.92
N GLY A 70 1.71 -7.45 13.38
CA GLY A 70 2.67 -6.40 13.70
C GLY A 70 2.19 -5.01 13.27
N GLY A 71 1.49 -4.91 12.14
CA GLY A 71 0.79 -3.70 11.70
C GLY A 71 -0.30 -3.26 12.68
N VAL A 72 -1.12 -4.21 13.15
CA VAL A 72 -2.14 -3.96 14.20
C VAL A 72 -1.49 -3.44 15.48
N VAL A 73 -0.42 -4.09 15.94
CA VAL A 73 0.31 -3.66 17.15
C VAL A 73 0.90 -2.25 16.97
N ALA A 74 1.53 -1.98 15.84
CA ALA A 74 2.04 -0.64 15.51
C ALA A 74 0.92 0.41 15.48
N GLY A 75 -0.23 0.08 14.89
CA GLY A 75 -1.43 0.92 14.89
C GLY A 75 -1.92 1.22 16.29
N ILE A 76 -2.06 0.20 17.13
CA ILE A 76 -2.46 0.38 18.54
C ILE A 76 -1.51 1.32 19.27
N VAL A 77 -0.20 1.04 19.22
CA VAL A 77 0.81 1.80 19.94
C VAL A 77 0.83 3.26 19.47
N ILE A 78 0.93 3.50 18.17
CA ILE A 78 1.04 4.87 17.63
C ILE A 78 -0.27 5.65 17.84
N THR A 79 -1.43 5.07 17.53
CA THR A 79 -2.71 5.78 17.71
C THR A 79 -2.96 6.12 19.18
N VAL A 80 -2.61 5.24 20.13
CA VAL A 80 -2.72 5.53 21.56
C VAL A 80 -1.74 6.62 21.99
N ILE A 81 -0.46 6.57 21.57
CA ILE A 81 0.53 7.62 21.89
C ILE A 81 0.07 8.97 21.36
N VAL A 82 -0.34 9.04 20.10
CA VAL A 82 -0.83 10.28 19.47
C VAL A 82 -1.99 10.88 20.25
N ARG A 83 -2.89 10.04 20.79
CA ARG A 83 -3.99 10.48 21.66
C ARG A 83 -3.53 10.97 23.03
N LEU A 84 -2.61 10.27 23.68
CA LEU A 84 -2.11 10.68 24.99
C LEU A 84 -1.38 12.02 24.92
N LEU A 85 -0.70 12.29 23.80
CA LEU A 85 -0.03 13.57 23.54
C LEU A 85 -1.00 14.70 23.21
N HIS A 86 -2.23 14.40 22.79
CA HIS A 86 -3.22 15.39 22.39
C HIS A 86 -4.49 15.28 23.24
N ASN A 87 -4.63 16.18 24.21
CA ASN A 87 -5.85 16.31 24.98
C ASN A 87 -6.90 17.12 24.16
N PRO A 88 -8.01 16.51 23.70
CA PRO A 88 -9.03 17.22 22.93
C PRO A 88 -9.75 18.34 23.72
N ILE A 89 -9.50 18.47 25.03
CA ILE A 89 -10.13 19.46 25.91
C ILE A 89 -9.46 20.85 25.82
N THR A 90 -8.21 20.96 25.35
CA THR A 90 -7.49 22.26 25.31
C THR A 90 -7.64 23.02 24.00
N SER A 91 -8.11 22.38 22.93
CA SER A 91 -8.45 23.03 21.65
C SER A 91 -9.91 23.49 21.68
N ASN A 92 -10.21 24.52 22.49
CA ASN A 92 -11.49 25.22 22.38
C ASN A 92 -11.40 26.16 21.17
N PRO A 93 -12.05 25.86 20.03
CA PRO A 93 -12.05 26.79 18.91
C PRO A 93 -12.84 27.99 19.38
N ASN A 94 -12.20 29.16 19.51
CA ASN A 94 -12.95 30.40 19.67
C ASN A 94 -13.91 30.49 18.47
N PRO A 95 -15.25 30.45 18.66
CA PRO A 95 -16.21 30.45 17.56
C PRO A 95 -16.15 31.72 16.71
N LEU A 96 -15.46 32.76 17.21
CA LEU A 96 -15.23 34.05 16.58
C LEU A 96 -13.85 34.16 15.91
N ALA A 97 -12.96 33.17 16.10
CA ALA A 97 -11.74 33.09 15.31
C ALA A 97 -12.14 32.61 13.91
N GLY A 98 -11.87 33.41 12.88
CA GLY A 98 -12.14 33.03 11.50
C GLY A 98 -11.49 31.69 11.11
N THR A 99 -11.84 31.17 9.94
CA THR A 99 -11.21 29.97 9.34
C THR A 99 -9.69 30.13 9.34
N THR A 100 -9.03 29.46 10.28
CA THR A 100 -7.59 29.57 10.53
C THR A 100 -7.01 28.17 10.55
N VAL A 101 -5.90 27.98 9.84
CA VAL A 101 -5.17 26.72 9.81
C VAL A 101 -4.33 26.65 11.09
N ASP A 102 -4.55 25.62 11.90
CA ASP A 102 -3.71 25.35 13.07
C ASP A 102 -2.37 24.77 12.59
N VAL A 103 -1.37 25.64 12.46
CA VAL A 103 -0.03 25.28 11.99
C VAL A 103 0.63 24.23 12.90
N ALA A 104 0.38 24.28 14.20
CA ALA A 104 0.96 23.31 15.14
C ALA A 104 0.33 21.93 14.95
N ALA A 105 -1.01 21.88 14.85
CA ALA A 105 -1.71 20.65 14.53
C ALA A 105 -1.32 20.10 13.15
N LEU A 106 -1.13 20.97 12.15
CA LEU A 106 -0.73 20.57 10.80
C LEU A 106 0.68 19.97 10.76
N LEU A 107 1.65 20.59 11.45
CA LEU A 107 3.01 20.05 11.53
C LEU A 107 3.06 18.75 12.35
N GLY A 108 2.30 18.66 13.43
CA GLY A 108 2.20 17.45 14.25
C GLY A 108 1.50 16.31 13.50
N PHE A 109 0.21 16.45 13.25
CA PHE A 109 -0.65 15.40 12.71
C PHE A 109 -0.58 15.25 11.20
N GLY A 110 -0.41 16.35 10.48
CA GLY A 110 -0.35 16.34 9.01
C GLY A 110 1.01 15.88 8.48
N LEU A 111 2.10 16.10 9.24
CA LEU A 111 3.47 15.83 8.78
C LEU A 111 4.23 14.81 9.63
N LEU A 112 4.41 15.07 10.93
CA LEU A 112 5.26 14.22 11.77
C LEU A 112 4.65 12.84 12.02
N VAL A 113 3.35 12.78 12.30
CA VAL A 113 2.64 11.52 12.57
C VAL A 113 2.73 10.55 11.36
N PRO A 114 2.37 10.94 10.12
CA PRO A 114 2.49 10.07 8.94
C PRO A 114 3.91 9.52 8.75
N LEU A 115 4.94 10.34 8.98
CA LEU A 115 6.33 9.91 8.85
C LEU A 115 6.69 8.82 9.87
N ILE A 116 6.29 9.01 11.12
CA ILE A 116 6.50 8.01 12.19
C ILE A 116 5.69 6.75 11.90
N GLN A 117 4.45 6.90 11.41
CA GLN A 117 3.58 5.79 11.05
C GLN A 117 4.20 4.93 9.95
N GLU A 118 4.71 5.52 8.86
CA GLU A 118 5.36 4.74 7.79
C GLU A 118 6.59 3.96 8.28
N ALA A 119 7.42 4.58 9.12
CA ALA A 119 8.57 3.91 9.72
C ALA A 119 8.13 2.73 10.62
N ALA A 120 7.12 2.94 11.46
CA ALA A 120 6.58 1.91 12.35
C ALA A 120 5.92 0.76 11.59
N LYS A 121 5.14 1.06 10.55
CA LYS A 121 4.44 0.07 9.72
C LYS A 121 5.39 -0.80 8.89
N ALA A 122 6.57 -0.30 8.52
CA ALA A 122 7.57 -1.11 7.83
C ALA A 122 8.28 -2.13 8.75
N ALA A 123 8.29 -1.89 10.08
CA ALA A 123 9.05 -2.70 11.03
C ALA A 123 8.66 -4.20 11.04
N PRO A 124 7.37 -4.60 11.05
CA PRO A 124 6.98 -6.02 11.02
C PRO A 124 7.57 -6.77 9.81
N ALA A 125 7.61 -6.15 8.63
CA ALA A 125 8.22 -6.80 7.47
C ALA A 125 9.75 -6.90 7.62
N ILE A 126 10.40 -5.85 8.13
CA ILE A 126 11.87 -5.81 8.29
C ILE A 126 12.34 -6.85 9.31
N PHE A 127 11.62 -7.02 10.41
CA PHE A 127 11.95 -7.93 11.52
C PHE A 127 11.38 -9.34 11.36
N LEU A 128 10.78 -9.67 10.21
CA LEU A 128 10.33 -11.01 9.92
C LEU A 128 11.52 -12.00 9.97
N PRO A 129 11.48 -13.05 10.83
CA PRO A 129 12.62 -13.96 11.04
C PRO A 129 13.08 -14.68 9.76
N ASN A 130 12.13 -15.17 8.97
CA ASN A 130 12.37 -15.94 7.75
C ASN A 130 12.39 -15.06 6.48
N ARG A 131 12.64 -13.75 6.63
CA ARG A 131 12.62 -12.78 5.51
C ARG A 131 13.60 -13.09 4.37
N LYS A 132 14.53 -14.03 4.54
CA LYS A 132 15.52 -14.44 3.52
C LYS A 132 14.93 -15.45 2.54
N ASP A 133 13.90 -16.17 2.96
CA ASP A 133 13.22 -17.18 2.14
C ASP A 133 12.28 -16.53 1.11
N PHE A 134 12.04 -15.23 1.26
CA PHE A 134 11.20 -14.39 0.40
C PHE A 134 12.05 -13.28 -0.23
N PRO A 135 12.87 -13.56 -1.25
CA PRO A 135 13.80 -12.58 -1.81
C PRO A 135 13.16 -11.60 -2.80
N GLU A 136 11.94 -11.86 -3.28
CA GLU A 136 11.34 -11.14 -4.40
C GLU A 136 10.77 -9.77 -3.96
N THR A 137 10.83 -8.76 -4.84
CA THR A 137 10.27 -7.43 -4.54
C THR A 137 8.78 -7.49 -4.24
N VAL A 138 8.06 -8.39 -4.91
CA VAL A 138 6.63 -8.61 -4.69
C VAL A 138 6.36 -9.07 -3.26
N ASP A 139 7.27 -9.82 -2.64
CA ASP A 139 7.12 -10.27 -1.26
C ASP A 139 7.17 -9.10 -0.29
N GLY A 140 8.17 -8.24 -0.45
CA GLY A 140 8.26 -7.00 0.32
C GLY A 140 7.01 -6.14 0.16
N LEU A 141 6.49 -6.00 -1.06
CA LEU A 141 5.25 -5.26 -1.29
C LEU A 141 4.07 -5.89 -0.52
N VAL A 142 3.90 -7.20 -0.61
CA VAL A 142 2.80 -7.93 0.04
C VAL A 142 2.87 -7.81 1.56
N PHE A 143 4.05 -7.98 2.16
CA PHE A 143 4.27 -7.82 3.60
C PHE A 143 4.01 -6.39 4.07
N GLY A 144 4.43 -5.39 3.28
CA GLY A 144 4.15 -3.99 3.58
C GLY A 144 2.67 -3.64 3.48
N ILE A 145 1.95 -4.15 2.48
CA ILE A 145 0.49 -3.98 2.37
C ILE A 145 -0.22 -4.62 3.57
N ALA A 146 0.16 -5.85 3.94
CA ALA A 146 -0.42 -6.53 5.10
C ALA A 146 -0.23 -5.72 6.40
N ALA A 147 0.97 -5.20 6.64
CA ALA A 147 1.26 -4.36 7.81
C ALA A 147 0.48 -3.04 7.77
N GLY A 148 0.39 -2.38 6.61
CA GLY A 148 -0.39 -1.15 6.45
C GLY A 148 -1.89 -1.34 6.64
N LEU A 149 -2.45 -2.46 6.17
CA LEU A 149 -3.85 -2.82 6.40
C LEU A 149 -4.14 -3.13 7.87
N GLY A 150 -3.25 -3.86 8.55
CA GLY A 150 -3.35 -4.10 9.99
C GLY A 150 -3.32 -2.79 10.79
N PHE A 151 -2.44 -1.87 10.41
CA PHE A 151 -2.37 -0.53 11.02
C PHE A 151 -3.67 0.25 10.81
N SER A 152 -4.17 0.32 9.57
CA SER A 152 -5.42 1.01 9.22
C SER A 152 -6.62 0.47 10.00
N LEU A 153 -6.69 -0.84 10.18
CA LEU A 153 -7.72 -1.50 10.99
C LEU A 153 -7.64 -1.05 12.45
N ALA A 154 -6.47 -1.13 13.08
CA ALA A 154 -6.26 -0.73 14.47
C ALA A 154 -6.57 0.77 14.70
N GLU A 155 -6.05 1.64 13.83
CA GLU A 155 -6.28 3.08 13.87
C GLU A 155 -7.77 3.40 13.79
N THR A 156 -8.47 2.77 12.84
CA THR A 156 -9.92 2.94 12.67
C THR A 156 -10.70 2.50 13.90
N LEU A 157 -10.40 1.32 14.45
CA LEU A 157 -11.13 0.78 15.60
C LEU A 157 -10.92 1.62 16.86
N ILE A 158 -9.69 2.08 17.12
CA ILE A 158 -9.38 2.94 18.26
C ILE A 158 -10.06 4.31 18.08
N ASN A 159 -10.03 4.87 16.88
CA ASN A 159 -10.70 6.12 16.58
C ASN A 159 -12.22 6.05 16.77
N PHE A 160 -12.82 4.96 16.29
CA PHE A 160 -14.24 4.69 16.48
C PHE A 160 -14.64 4.51 17.95
N ALA A 161 -13.88 3.75 18.74
CA ALA A 161 -14.22 3.45 20.13
C ALA A 161 -14.40 4.72 20.98
N THR A 162 -13.55 5.74 20.78
CA THR A 162 -13.71 7.04 21.44
C THR A 162 -14.89 7.84 20.94
N THR A 163 -15.16 7.85 19.64
CA THR A 163 -16.33 8.56 19.08
C THR A 163 -17.61 8.08 19.76
N LEU A 164 -17.70 6.77 20.04
CA LEU A 164 -18.82 6.18 20.77
C LEU A 164 -18.92 6.65 22.23
N GLN A 165 -17.78 6.80 22.92
CA GLN A 165 -17.73 7.25 24.31
C GLN A 165 -18.18 8.70 24.50
N TYR A 166 -17.90 9.58 23.54
CA TYR A 166 -18.15 11.02 23.70
C TYR A 166 -19.45 11.52 23.08
N LEU A 167 -19.97 10.88 22.03
CA LEU A 167 -21.10 11.45 21.27
C LEU A 167 -22.46 10.85 21.62
N GLY A 168 -22.54 9.68 22.27
CA GLY A 168 -23.78 9.04 22.76
C GLY A 168 -24.81 8.64 21.70
N HIS A 169 -24.93 9.41 20.61
CA HIS A 169 -25.75 9.23 19.43
C HIS A 169 -24.95 9.71 18.22
N VAL A 170 -24.70 8.79 17.29
CA VAL A 170 -24.02 9.11 16.04
C VAL A 170 -25.09 9.47 15.01
N ALA A 171 -25.33 10.76 14.77
CA ALA A 171 -26.36 11.21 13.83
C ALA A 171 -26.06 10.65 12.41
N PRO A 172 -26.97 9.89 11.77
CA PRO A 172 -26.67 9.18 10.52
C PRO A 172 -26.30 10.09 9.35
N ALA A 173 -26.84 11.31 9.31
CA ALA A 173 -26.87 12.15 8.11
C ALA A 173 -25.51 12.58 7.52
N ASN A 174 -24.38 12.40 8.24
CA ASN A 174 -23.06 12.84 7.77
C ASN A 174 -21.99 11.71 7.69
N TRP A 175 -22.40 10.43 7.78
CA TRP A 175 -21.45 9.32 7.85
C TRP A 175 -21.06 8.71 6.50
N ILE A 176 -21.74 9.09 5.41
CA ILE A 176 -21.44 8.49 4.10
C ILE A 176 -20.01 8.77 3.62
N TYR A 177 -19.49 10.00 3.82
CA TYR A 177 -18.12 10.34 3.42
C TYR A 177 -17.07 9.65 4.31
N PRO A 178 -17.14 9.75 5.66
CA PRO A 178 -16.22 9.00 6.53
C PRO A 178 -16.29 7.48 6.33
N LEU A 179 -17.47 6.90 6.11
CA LEU A 179 -17.60 5.46 5.82
C LEU A 179 -16.92 5.08 4.51
N THR A 180 -16.97 5.93 3.48
CA THR A 180 -16.25 5.70 2.23
C THR A 180 -14.73 5.78 2.45
N THR A 181 -14.27 6.76 3.23
CA THR A 181 -12.86 6.88 3.60
C THR A 181 -12.39 5.66 4.38
N ILE A 182 -13.15 5.21 5.38
CA ILE A 182 -12.81 4.06 6.23
C ILE A 182 -12.86 2.74 5.46
N SER A 183 -13.91 2.52 4.65
CA SER A 183 -14.09 1.24 3.96
C SER A 183 -13.12 1.04 2.81
N VAL A 184 -12.70 2.11 2.14
CA VAL A 184 -11.95 2.01 0.88
C VAL A 184 -10.65 2.81 0.94
N LEU A 185 -10.72 4.13 1.13
CA LEU A 185 -9.56 5.00 0.85
C LEU A 185 -8.44 4.85 1.87
N SER A 186 -8.74 4.78 3.17
CA SER A 186 -7.74 4.67 4.24
C SER A 186 -7.00 3.33 4.19
N PRO A 187 -7.66 2.16 4.10
CA PRO A 187 -6.94 0.89 3.96
C PRO A 187 -6.07 0.83 2.71
N LEU A 188 -6.57 1.33 1.57
CA LEU A 188 -5.80 1.39 0.34
C LEU A 188 -4.59 2.32 0.48
N MET A 189 -4.78 3.49 1.11
CA MET A 189 -3.70 4.44 1.36
C MET A 189 -2.62 3.82 2.25
N GLN A 190 -3.00 3.37 3.44
CA GLN A 190 -2.08 2.84 4.44
C GLN A 190 -1.33 1.59 3.92
N GLY A 191 -2.05 0.68 3.25
CA GLY A 191 -1.47 -0.53 2.66
C GLY A 191 -0.52 -0.23 1.52
N SER A 192 -0.90 0.60 0.55
CA SER A 192 -0.05 0.87 -0.61
C SER A 192 1.18 1.73 -0.28
N ALA A 193 1.06 2.70 0.62
CA ALA A 193 2.20 3.51 1.07
C ALA A 193 3.28 2.63 1.73
N THR A 194 2.89 1.84 2.74
CA THR A 194 3.82 0.94 3.42
C THR A 194 4.32 -0.16 2.48
N GLY A 195 3.45 -0.69 1.62
CA GLY A 195 3.83 -1.62 0.56
C GLY A 195 4.97 -1.12 -0.30
N MET A 196 4.91 0.12 -0.80
CA MET A 196 5.98 0.71 -1.61
C MET A 196 7.28 0.85 -0.84
N ILE A 197 7.22 1.26 0.44
CA ILE A 197 8.40 1.42 1.29
C ILE A 197 9.08 0.07 1.51
N VAL A 198 8.31 -0.96 1.87
CA VAL A 198 8.86 -2.29 2.12
C VAL A 198 9.37 -2.92 0.82
N ALA A 199 8.70 -2.72 -0.31
CA ALA A 199 9.19 -3.13 -1.63
C ALA A 199 10.54 -2.48 -1.98
N ALA A 200 10.69 -1.18 -1.69
CA ALA A 200 11.96 -0.48 -1.87
C ALA A 200 13.07 -1.05 -0.97
N VAL A 201 12.77 -1.35 0.30
CA VAL A 201 13.71 -1.99 1.23
C VAL A 201 14.10 -3.40 0.77
N TRP A 202 13.15 -4.16 0.18
CA TRP A 202 13.43 -5.47 -0.38
C TRP A 202 14.40 -5.38 -1.56
N ARG A 203 14.17 -4.44 -2.49
CA ARG A 203 15.05 -4.18 -3.63
C ARG A 203 16.47 -3.79 -3.20
N GLN A 204 16.63 -3.03 -2.12
CA GLN A 204 17.95 -2.67 -1.60
C GLN A 204 18.83 -3.89 -1.29
N ARG A 205 18.22 -5.03 -0.90
CA ARG A 205 18.97 -6.28 -0.62
C ARG A 205 19.61 -6.87 -1.87
N LEU A 206 19.11 -6.53 -3.06
CA LEU A 206 19.71 -6.92 -4.34
C LEU A 206 20.94 -6.05 -4.70
N GLY A 207 21.35 -5.12 -3.83
CA GLY A 207 22.61 -4.38 -3.93
C GLY A 207 22.55 -3.12 -4.78
N LYS A 208 21.36 -2.62 -5.12
CA LYS A 208 21.18 -1.39 -5.90
C LYS A 208 20.19 -0.44 -5.19
N LEU A 209 20.72 0.65 -4.67
CA LEU A 209 19.95 1.85 -4.32
C LEU A 209 19.86 2.73 -5.56
N GLY A 210 18.79 2.59 -6.34
CA GLY A 210 18.51 3.44 -7.48
C GLY A 210 17.59 4.61 -7.12
N GLY A 211 17.42 5.52 -8.09
CA GLY A 211 16.47 6.63 -7.95
C GLY A 211 15.02 6.17 -7.83
N ARG A 212 14.68 4.95 -8.28
CA ARG A 212 13.33 4.39 -8.20
C ARG A 212 12.95 4.00 -6.77
N GLU A 213 13.88 3.41 -6.03
CA GLU A 213 13.67 3.01 -4.62
C GLU A 213 13.49 4.25 -3.74
N ILE A 214 14.34 5.27 -3.94
CA ILE A 214 14.20 6.57 -3.26
C ILE A 214 12.88 7.24 -3.65
N GLY A 215 12.56 7.23 -4.95
CA GLY A 215 11.29 7.75 -5.46
C GLY A 215 10.07 7.05 -4.85
N ALA A 216 10.11 5.74 -4.67
CA ALA A 216 9.02 4.99 -4.06
C ALA A 216 8.79 5.37 -2.59
N VAL A 217 9.85 5.49 -1.79
CA VAL A 217 9.76 5.92 -0.40
C VAL A 217 9.26 7.37 -0.31
N ALA A 218 9.82 8.27 -1.13
CA ALA A 218 9.40 9.67 -1.17
C ALA A 218 7.92 9.80 -1.55
N MET A 219 7.48 9.10 -2.60
CA MET A 219 6.08 9.11 -3.04
C MET A 219 5.13 8.54 -2.00
N ALA A 220 5.50 7.47 -1.29
CA ALA A 220 4.70 6.92 -0.20
C ALA A 220 4.48 7.93 0.92
N VAL A 221 5.56 8.57 1.39
CA VAL A 221 5.51 9.56 2.47
C VAL A 221 4.74 10.80 2.04
N VAL A 222 5.00 11.34 0.85
CA VAL A 222 4.29 12.50 0.30
C VAL A 222 2.80 12.20 0.13
N ALA A 223 2.44 11.02 -0.37
CA ALA A 223 1.04 10.62 -0.52
C ALA A 223 0.34 10.51 0.84
N HIS A 224 1.00 9.95 1.86
CA HIS A 224 0.42 9.85 3.20
C HIS A 224 0.23 11.24 3.83
N ILE A 225 1.24 12.11 3.77
CA ILE A 225 1.14 13.51 4.22
C ILE A 225 0.03 14.26 3.48
N ALA A 226 -0.04 14.11 2.15
CA ALA A 226 -1.10 14.72 1.35
C ALA A 226 -2.48 14.18 1.74
N PHE A 227 -2.59 12.89 2.07
CA PHE A 227 -3.84 12.28 2.51
C PHE A 227 -4.29 12.84 3.86
N THR A 228 -3.44 12.85 4.89
CA THR A 228 -3.82 13.29 6.24
C THR A 228 -3.79 14.80 6.37
N GLY A 229 -2.63 15.43 6.15
CA GLY A 229 -2.44 16.88 6.26
C GLY A 229 -3.25 17.66 5.23
N GLY A 230 -3.34 17.16 3.99
CA GLY A 230 -4.21 17.77 2.98
C GLY A 230 -5.68 17.70 3.38
N SER A 231 -6.17 16.55 3.88
CA SER A 231 -7.55 16.47 4.38
C SER A 231 -7.81 17.40 5.57
N GLN A 232 -6.84 17.55 6.47
CA GLN A 232 -6.92 18.47 7.61
C GLN A 232 -7.04 19.92 7.14
N ILE A 233 -6.16 20.38 6.24
CA ILE A 233 -6.22 21.75 5.69
C ILE A 233 -7.58 22.03 5.04
N LEU A 234 -8.08 21.09 4.21
CA LEU A 234 -9.37 21.25 3.54
C LEU A 234 -10.53 21.29 4.55
N SER A 235 -10.42 20.55 5.65
CA SER A 235 -11.37 20.60 6.77
C SER A 235 -11.30 21.93 7.53
N ASP A 236 -10.10 22.44 7.82
CA ASP A 236 -9.89 23.69 8.59
C ASP A 236 -10.44 24.92 7.85
N VAL A 237 -10.35 24.93 6.51
CA VAL A 237 -10.96 25.97 5.67
C VAL A 237 -12.43 25.70 5.34
N SER A 238 -13.06 24.74 6.03
CA SER A 238 -14.49 24.40 5.93
C SER A 238 -14.96 24.00 4.53
N LEU A 239 -14.13 23.30 3.75
CA LEU A 239 -14.59 22.72 2.49
C LEU A 239 -15.61 21.61 2.72
N SER A 240 -16.44 21.36 1.71
CA SER A 240 -17.44 20.30 1.78
C SER A 240 -16.77 18.92 1.95
N PRO A 241 -17.35 18.01 2.74
CA PRO A 241 -16.83 16.64 2.88
C PRO A 241 -16.65 15.89 1.56
N LEU A 242 -17.46 16.22 0.55
CA LEU A 242 -17.32 15.68 -0.81
C LEU A 242 -15.99 16.09 -1.45
N LEU A 243 -15.55 17.35 -1.32
CA LEU A 243 -14.28 17.81 -1.87
C LEU A 243 -13.08 17.16 -1.15
N ILE A 244 -13.19 16.95 0.16
CA ILE A 244 -12.19 16.21 0.95
C ILE A 244 -12.10 14.76 0.45
N LEU A 245 -13.25 14.12 0.20
CA LEU A 245 -13.29 12.76 -0.33
C LEU A 245 -12.69 12.67 -1.74
N ILE A 246 -12.99 13.63 -2.63
CA ILE A 246 -12.40 13.71 -3.97
C ILE A 246 -10.89 13.87 -3.90
N TRP A 247 -10.38 14.73 -2.99
CA TRP A 247 -8.96 14.89 -2.74
C TRP A 247 -8.31 13.57 -2.30
N GLN A 248 -8.88 12.91 -1.29
CA GLN A 248 -8.39 11.61 -0.81
C GLN A 248 -8.37 10.56 -1.92
N ALA A 249 -9.44 10.50 -2.73
CA ALA A 249 -9.53 9.59 -3.86
C ALA A 249 -8.48 9.89 -4.94
N ALA A 250 -8.18 11.16 -5.21
CA ALA A 250 -7.14 11.57 -6.16
C ALA A 250 -5.74 11.14 -5.66
N VAL A 251 -5.43 11.36 -4.38
CA VAL A 251 -4.17 10.94 -3.77
C VAL A 251 -4.01 9.43 -3.82
N VAL A 252 -5.04 8.66 -3.42
CA VAL A 252 -5.02 7.19 -3.48
C VAL A 252 -4.91 6.70 -4.92
N GLY A 253 -5.67 7.28 -5.86
CA GLY A 253 -5.62 6.92 -7.27
C GLY A 253 -4.23 7.11 -7.88
N ALA A 254 -3.60 8.26 -7.63
CA ALA A 254 -2.23 8.54 -8.07
C ALA A 254 -1.23 7.53 -7.46
N MET A 255 -1.39 7.20 -6.18
CA MET A 255 -0.54 6.23 -5.50
C MET A 255 -0.70 4.81 -6.09
N LEU A 256 -1.93 4.36 -6.37
CA LEU A 256 -2.18 3.06 -6.99
C LEU A 256 -1.58 2.95 -8.40
N ILE A 257 -1.62 4.04 -9.18
CA ILE A 257 -0.93 4.12 -10.48
C ILE A 257 0.58 3.98 -10.29
N TYR A 258 1.14 4.66 -9.28
CA TYR A 258 2.57 4.59 -8.98
C TYR A 258 3.00 3.19 -8.51
N VAL A 259 2.22 2.51 -7.66
CA VAL A 259 2.46 1.11 -7.27
C VAL A 259 2.55 0.21 -8.50
N ARG A 260 1.64 0.39 -9.46
CA ARG A 260 1.65 -0.38 -10.70
C ARG A 260 2.90 -0.10 -11.54
N TYR A 261 3.31 1.16 -11.65
CA TYR A 261 4.55 1.56 -12.30
C TYR A 261 5.78 0.92 -11.64
N LEU A 262 5.88 1.01 -10.31
CA LEU A 262 6.97 0.45 -9.51
C LEU A 262 7.07 -1.07 -9.70
N LEU A 263 5.95 -1.77 -9.56
CA LEU A 263 5.88 -3.22 -9.75
C LEU A 263 6.27 -3.65 -11.15
N HIS A 264 5.77 -2.95 -12.17
CA HIS A 264 6.08 -3.29 -13.55
C HIS A 264 7.60 -3.26 -13.80
N HIS A 265 8.27 -2.19 -13.36
CA HIS A 265 9.72 -2.09 -13.51
C HIS A 265 10.49 -3.06 -12.62
N ALA A 266 10.07 -3.27 -11.37
CA ALA A 266 10.71 -4.24 -10.48
C ALA A 266 10.69 -5.65 -11.08
N LEU A 267 9.54 -6.07 -11.60
CA LEU A 267 9.38 -7.40 -12.21
C LEU A 267 10.19 -7.55 -13.50
N LEU A 268 10.29 -6.51 -14.33
CA LEU A 268 11.13 -6.56 -15.53
C LEU A 268 12.62 -6.70 -15.19
N GLU A 269 13.08 -5.99 -14.16
CA GLU A 269 14.48 -6.07 -13.70
C GLU A 269 14.78 -7.46 -13.09
N GLU A 270 13.89 -7.99 -12.26
CA GLU A 270 14.03 -9.33 -11.67
C GLU A 270 13.98 -10.43 -12.74
N ALA A 271 13.07 -10.33 -13.72
CA ALA A 271 13.00 -11.23 -14.85
C ALA A 271 14.31 -11.23 -15.67
N ALA A 272 14.90 -10.05 -15.90
CA ALA A 272 16.19 -9.93 -16.57
C ALA A 272 17.32 -10.61 -15.77
N HIS A 273 17.32 -10.47 -14.45
CA HIS A 273 18.30 -11.12 -13.57
C HIS A 273 18.18 -12.65 -13.55
N MET A 274 16.96 -13.17 -13.68
CA MET A 274 16.67 -14.60 -13.79
C MET A 274 16.89 -15.16 -15.21
N GLY A 275 17.32 -14.34 -16.18
CA GLY A 275 17.57 -14.78 -17.56
C GLY A 275 16.31 -14.89 -18.44
N PHE A 276 15.17 -14.37 -17.97
CA PHE A 276 13.92 -14.21 -18.72
C PHE A 276 13.88 -12.95 -19.59
N ALA A 277 15.02 -12.28 -19.77
CA ALA A 277 15.13 -11.19 -20.73
C ALA A 277 14.79 -11.68 -22.15
N GLU A 278 14.08 -10.85 -22.90
CA GLU A 278 13.88 -11.04 -24.32
C GLU A 278 15.26 -11.09 -25.00
N THR A 279 15.51 -12.17 -25.74
CA THR A 279 16.76 -12.37 -26.45
C THR A 279 16.47 -12.72 -27.89
N VAL A 280 17.37 -12.35 -28.79
CA VAL A 280 17.23 -12.66 -30.22
C VAL A 280 18.06 -13.90 -30.51
N CYS A 281 17.44 -14.92 -31.12
CA CYS A 281 18.15 -16.13 -31.54
C CYS A 281 19.23 -15.79 -32.57
N PRO A 282 20.50 -16.18 -32.38
CA PRO A 282 21.57 -15.78 -33.30
C PRO A 282 21.56 -16.51 -34.66
N SER A 283 20.75 -17.55 -34.85
CA SER A 283 20.63 -18.23 -36.15
C SER A 283 19.43 -17.74 -36.94
N CYS A 284 18.24 -17.68 -36.31
CA CYS A 284 17.01 -17.35 -37.03
C CYS A 284 16.45 -15.96 -36.69
N HIS A 285 17.13 -15.20 -35.84
CA HIS A 285 16.74 -13.85 -35.41
C HIS A 285 15.33 -13.72 -34.80
N MET A 286 14.74 -14.83 -34.35
CA MET A 286 13.47 -14.83 -33.65
C MET A 286 13.65 -14.32 -32.22
N HIS A 287 12.73 -13.48 -31.76
CA HIS A 287 12.64 -13.04 -30.38
C HIS A 287 12.14 -14.17 -29.50
N ILE A 288 12.87 -14.46 -28.43
CA ILE A 288 12.64 -15.60 -27.53
C ILE A 288 12.79 -15.16 -26.07
N VAL A 289 11.99 -15.76 -25.20
CA VAL A 289 11.99 -15.53 -23.75
C VAL A 289 12.32 -16.85 -23.03
N ALA A 290 13.39 -16.83 -22.22
CA ALA A 290 13.88 -17.96 -21.40
C ALA A 290 13.56 -19.37 -21.88
N SER A 291 14.18 -19.77 -22.98
CA SER A 291 14.14 -21.15 -23.43
C SER A 291 15.56 -21.71 -23.50
N GLY A 292 15.74 -22.99 -23.15
CA GLY A 292 17.01 -23.69 -23.40
C GLY A 292 17.27 -23.86 -24.89
N PHE A 293 16.21 -23.86 -25.70
CA PHE A 293 16.21 -24.03 -27.15
C PHE A 293 15.35 -22.98 -27.83
N CYS A 294 15.72 -22.57 -29.05
CA CYS A 294 14.85 -21.71 -29.85
C CYS A 294 13.63 -22.52 -30.35
N PRO A 295 12.37 -22.11 -30.06
CA PRO A 295 11.18 -22.84 -30.50
C PRO A 295 10.98 -22.80 -32.02
N ASN A 296 11.63 -21.86 -32.72
CA ASN A 296 11.52 -21.74 -34.17
C ASN A 296 12.53 -22.60 -34.92
N CYS A 297 13.82 -22.57 -34.54
CA CYS A 297 14.89 -23.25 -35.28
C CYS A 297 15.58 -24.39 -34.52
N GLY A 298 15.21 -24.65 -33.26
CA GLY A 298 15.77 -25.74 -32.47
C GLY A 298 17.19 -25.52 -31.92
N MET A 299 17.83 -24.37 -32.17
CA MET A 299 19.18 -24.10 -31.64
C MET A 299 19.21 -24.16 -30.11
N ALA A 300 20.16 -24.91 -29.54
CA ALA A 300 20.50 -24.87 -28.12
C ALA A 300 21.15 -23.53 -27.74
N LEU A 301 20.40 -22.68 -27.04
CA LEU A 301 20.83 -21.32 -26.67
C LEU A 301 21.89 -21.34 -25.55
N THR A 302 21.92 -22.42 -24.77
CA THR A 302 22.94 -22.69 -23.76
C THR A 302 24.31 -23.00 -24.37
N ALA A 303 24.35 -23.56 -25.59
CA ALA A 303 25.57 -23.91 -26.31
C ALA A 303 26.15 -22.75 -27.16
N ALA A 304 25.44 -21.62 -27.27
CA ALA A 304 25.90 -20.49 -28.07
C ALA A 304 27.24 -19.93 -27.54
N PRO A 305 28.18 -19.55 -28.43
CA PRO A 305 29.50 -19.07 -28.03
C PRO A 305 29.44 -17.75 -27.24
N THR A 306 30.38 -17.59 -26.31
CA THR A 306 30.36 -16.55 -25.26
C THR A 306 30.31 -15.11 -25.79
N HIS A 307 30.81 -14.86 -27.00
CA HIS A 307 30.73 -13.53 -27.63
C HIS A 307 29.30 -13.15 -28.04
N LEU A 308 28.46 -14.10 -28.47
CA LEU A 308 27.02 -13.92 -28.72
C LEU A 308 26.22 -13.84 -27.42
N LYS A 309 26.72 -14.42 -26.32
CA LYS A 309 26.16 -14.22 -24.97
C LYS A 309 26.51 -12.83 -24.40
N ARG A 310 27.54 -12.16 -24.92
CA ARG A 310 28.00 -10.84 -24.42
C ARG A 310 27.20 -9.68 -25.00
N SER A 311 26.67 -9.81 -26.23
CA SER A 311 25.64 -8.89 -26.77
C SER A 311 24.30 -8.99 -26.05
N ARG A 312 24.12 -10.02 -25.21
CA ARG A 312 22.96 -10.30 -24.35
C ARG A 312 22.94 -9.49 -23.06
N ARG A 313 24.09 -8.95 -22.62
CA ARG A 313 24.15 -7.97 -21.52
C ARG A 313 23.85 -6.60 -22.12
N GLU A 314 22.89 -5.88 -21.53
CA GLU A 314 22.71 -4.45 -21.81
C GLU A 314 24.08 -3.78 -21.91
N ARG A 315 24.31 -3.07 -23.02
CA ARG A 315 25.43 -2.14 -23.14
C ARG A 315 25.30 -1.21 -21.94
N LYS A 316 26.19 -1.36 -20.94
CA LYS A 316 26.32 -0.39 -19.86
C LYS A 316 26.45 0.97 -20.54
N GLU A 317 25.46 1.82 -20.34
CA GLU A 317 25.54 3.20 -20.78
C GLU A 317 26.79 3.79 -20.15
N PRO A 318 27.70 4.40 -20.92
CA PRO A 318 28.91 4.96 -20.36
C PRO A 318 28.48 5.99 -19.33
N THR A 319 28.80 5.71 -18.05
CA THR A 319 28.74 6.68 -16.97
C THR A 319 29.42 7.94 -17.48
N ARG A 320 28.64 9.01 -17.71
CA ARG A 320 29.18 10.35 -17.92
C ARG A 320 30.01 10.65 -16.67
N ARG A 321 31.32 10.44 -16.75
CA ARG A 321 32.27 11.07 -15.84
C ARG A 321 32.23 12.54 -16.22
N GLY A 322 31.60 13.34 -15.36
CA GLY A 322 31.72 14.78 -15.41
C GLY A 322 33.20 15.13 -15.30
N ALA A 323 33.67 15.88 -16.30
CA ALA A 323 34.79 16.80 -16.14
C ALA A 323 34.34 17.99 -15.28
#